data_AF-A0AAD9PGH7-F1
#
_entry.id   AF-A0AAD9PGH7-F1
#
_cell.length_a   1.000
_cell.length_b   1.000
_cell.length_c   1.000
_cell.angle_alpha   90.00
_cell.angle_beta   90.00
_cell.angle_gamma   90.00
#
_symmetry.space_group_name_H-M   'P 1'
#
loop_
_entity.id
_entity.type
_entity.pdbx_description
1 polymer ?
#
loop_
_entity_poly.entity_id
_entity_poly.type
_entity_poly.pdbx_seq_one_letter_code
_entity_poly.pdbx_strand_id
1 'polypeptide(L)'
;MNPTKFKQLESAIHNESEKRSWRLYMYAAGILARMVLIYQAAAFGDSRKCSVAFTNYLNPVDVKYTDIDYRIYTDGAKLMAKGESIYDVPTYRYTPILALILLPNVYIPFFGKILFSVFDILAACIIEMLLETQSEIKRLTLVSFWLLNPFVICISTRGNADCLICLVVLATVYALKHNHIHIAGLL
;
A
#
# COMPACT_ATOMS: atom_id res chain seq x y z
N MET A 1 -36.48 31.96 11.12
CA MET A 1 -35.08 31.58 10.82
C MET A 1 -34.56 32.51 9.73
N ASN A 2 -33.41 33.15 9.91
CA ASN A 2 -32.92 34.17 8.97
C ASN A 2 -32.56 33.53 7.60
N PRO A 3 -33.17 33.94 6.47
CA PRO A 3 -32.95 33.32 5.15
C PRO A 3 -31.49 33.31 4.71
N THR A 4 -30.69 34.28 5.16
CA THR A 4 -29.25 34.34 4.89
C THR A 4 -28.49 33.20 5.59
N LYS A 5 -28.92 32.83 6.80
CA LYS A 5 -28.31 31.74 7.59
C LYS A 5 -28.64 30.36 7.02
N PHE A 6 -29.81 30.22 6.38
CA PHE A 6 -30.20 29.00 5.68
C PHE A 6 -29.35 28.77 4.42
N LYS A 7 -29.17 29.79 3.57
CA LYS A 7 -28.28 29.70 2.40
C LYS A 7 -26.83 29.38 2.76
N GLN A 8 -26.32 29.92 3.87
CA GLN A 8 -24.98 29.60 4.38
C GLN A 8 -24.85 28.15 4.86
N LEU A 9 -25.91 27.59 5.42
CA LEU A 9 -25.93 26.19 5.86
C LEU A 9 -25.95 25.25 4.64
N GLU A 10 -26.79 25.54 3.64
CA GLU A 10 -26.84 24.75 2.40
C GLU A 10 -25.49 24.76 1.66
N SER A 11 -24.82 25.91 1.56
CA SER A 11 -23.51 25.99 0.92
C SER A 11 -22.42 25.25 1.70
N ALA A 12 -22.47 25.28 3.03
CA ALA A 12 -21.54 24.53 3.88
C ALA A 12 -21.73 23.00 3.73
N ILE A 13 -22.99 22.52 3.74
CA ILE A 13 -23.33 21.11 3.54
C ILE A 13 -22.88 20.63 2.16
N HIS A 14 -23.14 21.42 1.11
CA HIS A 14 -22.73 21.09 -0.24
C HIS A 14 -21.21 20.96 -0.36
N ASN A 15 -20.47 21.91 0.22
CA ASN A 15 -19.00 21.90 0.22
C ASN A 15 -18.45 20.66 0.96
N GLU A 16 -18.94 20.34 2.16
CA GLU A 16 -18.53 19.11 2.87
C GLU A 16 -18.84 17.83 2.09
N SER A 17 -20.02 17.75 1.46
CA SER A 17 -20.39 16.60 0.63
C SER A 17 -19.47 16.44 -0.57
N GLU A 18 -19.13 17.55 -1.24
CA GLU A 18 -18.22 17.55 -2.38
C GLU A 18 -16.82 17.07 -1.97
N LYS A 19 -16.28 17.62 -0.89
CA LYS A 19 -14.97 17.24 -0.34
C LYS A 19 -14.89 15.77 0.05
N ARG A 20 -15.93 15.25 0.71
CA ARG A 20 -16.04 13.82 1.03
C ARG A 20 -16.01 12.95 -0.24
N SER A 21 -16.63 13.43 -1.31
CA SER A 21 -16.65 12.75 -2.60
C SER A 21 -15.26 12.69 -3.23
N TRP A 22 -14.52 13.81 -3.25
CA TRP A 22 -13.15 13.86 -3.76
C TRP A 22 -12.19 12.93 -3.01
N ARG A 23 -12.31 12.88 -1.67
CA ARG A 23 -11.56 11.93 -0.86
C ARG A 23 -11.83 10.49 -1.30
N LEU A 24 -13.09 10.10 -1.47
CA LEU A 24 -13.46 8.75 -1.90
C LEU A 24 -12.93 8.43 -3.30
N TYR A 25 -13.05 9.35 -4.25
CA TYR A 25 -12.53 9.15 -5.61
C TYR A 25 -11.01 8.96 -5.63
N MET A 26 -10.28 9.73 -4.82
CA MET A 26 -8.82 9.59 -4.70
C MET A 26 -8.45 8.18 -4.19
N TYR A 27 -9.06 7.72 -3.09
CA TYR A 27 -8.82 6.37 -2.56
C TYR A 27 -9.23 5.29 -3.56
N ALA A 28 -10.39 5.41 -4.20
CA ALA A 28 -10.87 4.48 -5.21
C ALA A 28 -9.90 4.40 -6.40
N ALA A 29 -9.37 5.53 -6.89
CA ALA A 29 -8.39 5.56 -7.96
C ALA A 29 -7.08 4.84 -7.57
N GLY A 30 -6.57 5.08 -6.37
CA GLY A 30 -5.36 4.42 -5.87
C GLY A 30 -5.53 2.91 -5.67
N ILE A 31 -6.71 2.46 -5.23
CA ILE A 31 -7.06 1.04 -5.12
C ILE A 31 -7.19 0.42 -6.50
N LEU A 32 -7.95 1.05 -7.40
CA LEU A 32 -8.17 0.55 -8.76
C LEU A 32 -6.86 0.39 -9.52
N ALA A 33 -5.96 1.37 -9.43
CA ALA A 33 -4.63 1.29 -10.03
C ALA A 33 -3.84 0.04 -9.57
N ARG A 34 -3.88 -0.27 -8.27
CA ARG A 34 -3.23 -1.47 -7.70
C ARG A 34 -3.91 -2.74 -8.17
N MET A 35 -5.24 -2.79 -8.16
CA MET A 35 -6.00 -3.96 -8.60
C MET A 35 -5.76 -4.28 -10.08
N VAL A 36 -5.67 -3.27 -10.95
CA VAL A 36 -5.35 -3.45 -12.37
C VAL A 36 -3.95 -4.07 -12.54
N LEU A 37 -2.94 -3.57 -11.81
CA LEU A 37 -1.59 -4.12 -11.89
C LEU A 37 -1.48 -5.53 -11.30
N ILE A 38 -2.17 -5.81 -10.19
CA ILE A 38 -2.20 -7.18 -9.64
C ILE A 38 -2.87 -8.13 -10.62
N TYR A 39 -4.00 -7.72 -11.22
CA TYR A 39 -4.69 -8.52 -12.23
C TYR A 39 -3.82 -8.78 -13.44
N GLN A 40 -3.15 -7.75 -13.98
CA GLN A 40 -2.21 -7.92 -15.08
C GLN A 40 -1.06 -8.87 -14.70
N ALA A 41 -0.49 -8.74 -13.51
CA ALA A 41 0.56 -9.65 -13.04
C ALA A 41 0.06 -11.10 -12.90
N ALA A 42 -1.20 -11.31 -12.52
CA ALA A 42 -1.82 -12.64 -12.45
C ALA A 42 -2.16 -13.21 -13.84
N ALA A 43 -2.75 -12.41 -14.73
CA ALA A 43 -3.22 -12.82 -16.05
C ALA A 43 -2.07 -13.16 -17.02
N PHE A 44 -0.94 -12.47 -16.91
CA PHE A 44 0.22 -12.72 -17.77
C PHE A 44 1.19 -13.78 -17.23
N GLY A 45 0.84 -14.43 -16.11
CA GLY A 45 1.62 -15.51 -15.47
C GLY A 45 2.98 -15.07 -14.96
N ASP A 46 3.24 -13.76 -15.01
CA ASP A 46 4.58 -13.21 -14.93
C ASP A 46 4.52 -11.71 -14.64
N SER A 47 4.97 -11.34 -13.45
CA SER A 47 5.11 -9.94 -13.01
C SER A 47 5.91 -9.10 -14.01
N ARG A 48 6.71 -9.72 -14.91
CA ARG A 48 7.53 -9.06 -15.95
C ARG A 48 6.72 -8.29 -17.00
N LYS A 49 5.46 -8.67 -17.31
CA LYS A 49 4.67 -8.02 -18.37
C LYS A 49 3.80 -6.85 -17.89
N CYS A 50 3.58 -6.77 -16.58
CA CYS A 50 2.63 -5.85 -15.97
C CYS A 50 3.09 -4.38 -15.99
N SER A 51 4.40 -4.13 -15.95
CA SER A 51 4.95 -2.77 -16.01
C SER A 51 5.51 -2.37 -17.37
N VAL A 52 5.16 -3.09 -18.45
CA VAL A 52 5.71 -2.85 -19.80
C VAL A 52 5.32 -1.48 -20.38
N ALA A 53 4.29 -0.81 -19.88
CA ALA A 53 3.97 0.55 -20.33
C ALA A 53 4.82 1.64 -19.65
N PHE A 54 5.12 1.53 -18.35
CA PHE A 54 5.87 2.54 -17.60
C PHE A 54 7.39 2.29 -17.60
N THR A 55 7.79 1.02 -17.53
CA THR A 55 9.22 0.62 -17.49
C THR A 55 9.87 0.79 -18.86
N ASN A 56 9.16 0.49 -19.96
CA ASN A 56 9.71 0.71 -21.31
C ASN A 56 9.88 2.20 -21.65
N TYR A 57 9.12 3.09 -20.99
CA TYR A 57 9.25 4.53 -21.20
C TYR A 57 10.45 5.12 -20.44
N LEU A 58 10.79 4.57 -19.27
CA LEU A 58 11.86 5.08 -18.39
C LEU A 58 13.19 4.34 -18.53
N ASN A 59 13.19 3.07 -18.96
CA ASN A 59 14.39 2.26 -19.12
C ASN A 59 14.47 1.64 -20.53
N PRO A 60 15.29 2.20 -21.45
CA PRO A 60 15.61 1.55 -22.73
C PRO A 60 16.55 0.35 -22.59
N VAL A 61 17.04 0.10 -21.37
CA VAL A 61 17.86 -1.07 -21.03
C VAL A 61 16.92 -2.19 -20.57
N ASP A 62 17.12 -3.40 -21.09
CA ASP A 62 16.38 -4.63 -20.76
C ASP A 62 16.62 -5.10 -19.31
N VAL A 63 16.31 -4.23 -18.35
CA VAL A 63 16.39 -4.51 -16.92
C VAL A 63 15.15 -5.29 -16.56
N LYS A 64 15.32 -6.60 -16.37
CA LYS A 64 14.24 -7.50 -15.99
C LYS A 64 13.55 -6.98 -14.72
N TYR A 65 12.27 -6.62 -14.87
CA TYR A 65 11.36 -6.35 -13.76
C TYR A 65 11.21 -7.65 -12.95
N THR A 66 12.04 -7.82 -11.93
CA THR A 66 12.15 -9.08 -11.19
C THR A 66 11.52 -8.93 -9.82
N ASP A 67 10.51 -9.75 -9.58
CA ASP A 67 9.85 -10.03 -8.31
C ASP A 67 10.69 -10.95 -7.41
N ILE A 68 11.99 -10.62 -7.28
CA ILE A 68 12.95 -11.45 -6.52
C ILE A 68 12.49 -11.60 -5.08
N ASP A 69 12.16 -10.49 -4.42
CA ASP A 69 11.77 -10.47 -3.02
C ASP A 69 10.50 -11.32 -2.80
N TYR A 70 9.49 -11.15 -3.67
CA TYR A 70 8.23 -11.89 -3.57
C TYR A 70 8.41 -13.41 -3.73
N ARG A 71 9.32 -13.83 -4.60
CA ARG A 71 9.68 -15.25 -4.76
C ARG A 71 10.38 -15.79 -3.51
N ILE A 72 11.35 -15.05 -2.96
CA ILE A 72 12.02 -15.44 -1.71
C ILE A 72 11.00 -15.62 -0.58
N TYR A 73 10.03 -14.70 -0.44
CA TYR A 73 8.99 -14.82 0.56
C TYR A 73 8.12 -16.06 0.35
N THR A 74 7.72 -16.29 -0.90
CA THR A 74 6.84 -17.39 -1.28
C THR A 74 7.53 -18.74 -1.12
N ASP A 75 8.82 -18.83 -1.42
CA ASP A 75 9.60 -20.06 -1.21
C ASP A 75 9.80 -20.34 0.28
N GLY A 76 10.07 -19.31 1.10
CA GLY A 76 10.06 -19.44 2.56
C GLY A 76 8.70 -19.94 3.09
N ALA A 77 7.59 -19.42 2.56
CA ALA A 77 6.26 -19.88 2.93
C ALA A 77 6.01 -21.35 2.53
N LYS A 78 6.51 -21.80 1.37
CA LYS A 78 6.42 -23.21 0.97
C LYS A 78 7.22 -24.14 1.89
N LEU A 79 8.40 -23.71 2.35
CA LEU A 79 9.20 -24.49 3.32
C LEU A 79 8.47 -24.60 4.66
N MET A 80 7.94 -23.48 5.18
CA MET A 80 7.14 -23.49 6.39
C MET A 80 5.93 -24.42 6.29
N ALA A 81 5.22 -24.40 5.15
CA ALA A 81 4.08 -25.28 4.90
C ALA A 81 4.44 -26.77 4.91
N LYS A 82 5.71 -27.12 4.63
CA LYS A 82 6.25 -28.48 4.71
C LYS A 82 6.82 -28.85 6.09
N GLY A 83 6.90 -27.89 7.02
CA GLY A 83 7.60 -28.06 8.30
C GLY A 83 9.12 -28.05 8.17
N GLU A 84 9.65 -27.55 7.05
CA GLU A 84 11.09 -27.40 6.78
C GLU A 84 11.59 -26.05 7.32
N SER A 85 12.90 -25.95 7.55
CA SER A 85 13.51 -24.70 8.00
C SER A 85 13.59 -23.71 6.84
N ILE A 86 13.07 -22.50 7.04
CA ILE A 86 13.15 -21.42 6.02
C ILE A 86 14.58 -21.01 5.69
N TYR A 87 15.51 -21.28 6.60
CA TYR A 87 16.92 -20.95 6.46
C TYR A 87 17.70 -22.01 5.67
N ASP A 88 17.04 -23.11 5.29
CA ASP A 88 17.63 -24.14 4.43
C ASP A 88 17.80 -23.63 2.98
N VAL A 89 17.11 -22.54 2.63
CA VAL A 89 17.33 -21.79 1.39
C VAL A 89 18.34 -20.66 1.64
N PRO A 90 19.54 -20.71 1.02
CA PRO A 90 20.60 -19.72 1.26
C PRO A 90 20.23 -18.28 0.90
N THR A 91 19.19 -18.07 0.09
CA THR A 91 18.75 -16.75 -0.36
C THR A 91 17.69 -16.12 0.57
N TYR A 92 17.20 -16.84 1.57
CA TYR A 92 16.20 -16.30 2.51
C TYR A 92 16.86 -15.41 3.56
N ARG A 93 16.59 -14.10 3.47
CA ARG A 93 17.22 -13.05 4.30
C ARG A 93 16.24 -12.22 5.13
N TYR A 94 14.98 -12.63 5.19
CA TYR A 94 13.91 -11.86 5.79
C TYR A 94 13.49 -12.45 7.13
N THR A 95 12.64 -11.73 7.86
CA THR A 95 12.13 -12.22 9.14
C THR A 95 11.19 -13.43 8.93
N PRO A 96 11.32 -14.51 9.73
CA PRO A 96 10.43 -15.67 9.65
C PRO A 96 8.94 -15.32 9.67
N ILE A 97 8.57 -14.29 10.44
CA ILE A 97 7.17 -13.88 10.56
C ILE A 97 6.58 -13.43 9.23
N LEU A 98 7.40 -12.90 8.32
CA LEU A 98 6.95 -12.50 6.98
C LEU A 98 6.61 -13.71 6.11
N ALA A 99 7.42 -14.77 6.13
CA ALA A 99 7.07 -16.02 5.45
C ALA A 99 5.80 -16.65 6.05
N LEU A 100 5.64 -16.58 7.37
CA LEU A 100 4.45 -17.08 8.06
C LEU A 100 3.18 -16.36 7.62
N ILE A 101 3.20 -15.02 7.58
CA ILE A 101 2.09 -14.19 7.09
C ILE A 101 1.75 -14.54 5.64
N LEU A 102 2.75 -14.92 4.84
CA LEU A 102 2.59 -15.28 3.44
C LEU A 102 2.33 -16.77 3.19
N LEU A 103 2.05 -17.59 4.21
CA LEU A 103 1.59 -18.98 4.03
C LEU A 103 0.46 -19.12 3.00
N PRO A 104 -0.56 -18.24 2.94
CA PRO A 104 -1.61 -18.36 1.93
C PRO A 104 -1.11 -18.23 0.48
N ASN A 105 0.09 -17.66 0.24
CA ASN A 105 0.70 -17.62 -1.10
C ASN A 105 0.88 -19.01 -1.71
N VAL A 106 1.02 -20.06 -0.88
CA VAL A 106 1.17 -21.44 -1.35
C VAL A 106 -0.04 -21.89 -2.16
N TYR A 107 -1.24 -21.41 -1.82
CA TYR A 107 -2.49 -21.74 -2.49
C TYR A 107 -3.00 -20.62 -3.40
N ILE A 108 -2.70 -19.37 -3.06
CA ILE A 108 -3.17 -18.16 -3.77
C ILE A 108 -1.93 -17.32 -4.15
N PRO A 109 -1.33 -17.53 -5.33
CA PRO A 109 -0.01 -16.97 -5.66
C PRO A 109 0.11 -15.44 -5.60
N PHE A 110 -1.01 -14.70 -5.65
CA PHE A 110 -1.06 -13.24 -5.59
C PHE A 110 -1.54 -12.68 -4.24
N PHE A 111 -1.74 -13.53 -3.23
CA PHE A 111 -2.22 -13.10 -1.91
C PHE A 111 -1.34 -12.01 -1.30
N GLY A 112 -0.01 -12.20 -1.28
CA GLY A 112 0.89 -11.22 -0.70
C GLY A 112 0.89 -9.89 -1.46
N LYS A 113 0.71 -9.89 -2.78
CA LYS A 113 0.59 -8.64 -3.57
C LYS A 113 -0.65 -7.83 -3.16
N ILE A 114 -1.77 -8.52 -2.89
CA ILE A 114 -2.98 -7.89 -2.35
C ILE A 114 -2.71 -7.37 -0.94
N LEU A 115 -2.13 -8.19 -0.07
CA LEU A 115 -1.81 -7.83 1.31
C LEU A 115 -0.92 -6.59 1.40
N PHE A 116 0.17 -6.55 0.64
CA PHE A 116 1.08 -5.42 0.59
C PHE A 116 0.43 -4.17 0.02
N SER A 117 -0.45 -4.32 -0.97
CA SER A 117 -1.27 -3.21 -1.47
C SER A 117 -2.21 -2.68 -0.39
N VAL A 118 -2.79 -3.53 0.46
CA VAL A 118 -3.61 -3.10 1.60
C VAL A 118 -2.77 -2.31 2.61
N PHE A 119 -1.56 -2.76 2.95
CA PHE A 119 -0.66 -2.01 3.84
C PHE A 119 -0.30 -0.63 3.30
N ASP A 120 -0.09 -0.52 1.99
CA ASP A 120 0.13 0.75 1.30
C ASP A 120 -1.05 1.73 1.45
N ILE A 121 -2.28 1.23 1.34
CA ILE A 121 -3.51 2.03 1.52
C ILE A 121 -3.69 2.43 2.99
N LEU A 122 -3.38 1.52 3.93
CA LEU A 122 -3.38 1.84 5.36
C LEU A 122 -2.33 2.89 5.71
N ALA A 123 -1.14 2.83 5.11
CA ALA A 123 -0.12 3.85 5.25
C ALA A 123 -0.64 5.22 4.78
N ALA A 124 -1.34 5.28 3.64
CA ALA A 124 -2.01 6.49 3.17
C ALA A 124 -3.04 7.03 4.18
N CYS A 125 -3.81 6.13 4.82
CA CYS A 125 -4.76 6.51 5.87
C CYS A 125 -4.06 7.11 7.09
N ILE A 126 -2.93 6.52 7.53
CA ILE A 126 -2.15 7.07 8.65
C ILE A 126 -1.54 8.42 8.28
N ILE A 127 -1.01 8.59 7.07
CA ILE A 127 -0.54 9.88 6.57
C ILE A 127 -1.67 10.92 6.64
N GLU A 128 -2.88 10.56 6.21
CA GLU A 128 -4.04 11.45 6.29
C GLU A 128 -4.37 11.85 7.74
N MET A 129 -4.35 10.89 8.67
CA MET A 129 -4.59 11.13 10.10
C MET A 129 -3.49 12.00 10.74
N LEU A 130 -2.23 11.81 10.34
CA LEU A 130 -1.11 12.65 10.80
C LEU A 130 -1.27 14.12 10.38
N LEU A 131 -1.94 14.36 9.25
CA LEU A 131 -2.17 15.69 8.66
C LEU A 131 -3.46 16.37 9.15
N GLU A 132 -4.03 15.94 10.28
CA GLU A 132 -5.29 16.49 10.84
C GLU A 132 -5.29 18.01 11.06
N THR A 133 -4.13 18.63 11.29
CA THR A 133 -3.99 20.08 11.53
C THR A 133 -3.90 20.90 10.24
N GLN A 134 -3.74 20.25 9.10
CA GLN A 134 -3.61 20.92 7.80
C GLN A 134 -4.99 21.21 7.21
N SER A 135 -5.04 22.19 6.30
CA SER A 135 -6.23 22.40 5.48
C SER A 135 -6.53 21.15 4.65
N GLU A 136 -7.81 20.90 4.42
CA GLU A 136 -8.26 19.69 3.73
C GLU A 136 -7.69 19.55 2.32
N ILE A 137 -7.61 20.65 1.56
CA ILE A 137 -6.99 20.64 0.22
C ILE A 137 -5.54 20.17 0.33
N LYS A 138 -4.75 20.75 1.23
CA LYS A 138 -3.35 20.38 1.43
C LYS A 138 -3.22 18.93 1.91
N ARG A 139 -4.09 18.48 2.81
CA ARG A 139 -4.14 17.09 3.29
C ARG A 139 -4.38 16.12 2.13
N LEU A 140 -5.40 16.35 1.32
CA LEU A 140 -5.71 15.49 0.17
C LEU A 140 -4.60 15.51 -0.88
N THR A 141 -4.01 16.68 -1.17
CA THR A 141 -2.87 16.77 -2.09
C THR A 141 -1.67 15.96 -1.60
N LEU A 142 -1.31 16.07 -0.32
CA LEU A 142 -0.18 15.32 0.25
C LEU A 142 -0.43 13.81 0.27
N VAL A 143 -1.66 13.38 0.62
CA VAL A 143 -2.04 11.96 0.59
C VAL A 143 -2.02 11.42 -0.85
N SER A 144 -2.44 12.23 -1.82
CA SER A 144 -2.42 11.83 -3.24
C SER A 144 -1.01 11.54 -3.74
N PHE A 145 0.00 12.27 -3.25
CA PHE A 145 1.41 12.00 -3.57
C PHE A 145 1.92 10.67 -3.06
N TRP A 146 1.31 10.08 -2.04
CA TRP A 146 1.62 8.71 -1.64
C TRP A 146 0.80 7.71 -2.45
N LEU A 147 -0.52 7.95 -2.50
CA LEU A 147 -1.48 7.00 -3.01
C LEU A 147 -1.36 6.75 -4.52
N LEU A 148 -1.09 7.82 -5.28
CA LEU A 148 -1.04 7.85 -6.75
C LEU A 148 0.40 7.84 -7.28
N ASN A 149 1.39 7.66 -6.42
CA ASN A 149 2.79 7.60 -6.84
C ASN A 149 3.07 6.29 -7.59
N PRO A 150 3.53 6.36 -8.86
CA PRO A 150 3.77 5.16 -9.65
C PRO A 150 4.84 4.25 -9.03
N PHE A 151 5.83 4.79 -8.32
CA PHE A 151 6.85 3.98 -7.65
C PHE A 151 6.27 3.19 -6.48
N VAL A 152 5.48 3.85 -5.63
CA VAL A 152 4.83 3.22 -4.45
C VAL A 152 3.89 2.11 -4.91
N ILE A 153 3.02 2.44 -5.90
CA ILE A 153 2.11 1.47 -6.52
C ILE A 153 2.88 0.27 -7.10
N CYS A 154 3.97 0.51 -7.84
CA CYS A 154 4.76 -0.57 -8.43
C CYS A 154 5.42 -1.46 -7.37
N ILE A 155 5.97 -0.89 -6.30
CA ILE A 155 6.67 -1.65 -5.26
C ILE A 155 5.71 -2.60 -4.52
N SER A 156 4.54 -2.11 -4.11
CA SER A 156 3.55 -2.93 -3.39
C SER A 156 2.92 -4.00 -4.29
N THR A 157 2.57 -3.66 -5.53
CA THR A 157 1.99 -4.60 -6.50
C THR A 157 2.99 -5.62 -7.03
N ARG A 158 4.30 -5.30 -7.04
CA ARG A 158 5.38 -6.28 -7.30
C ARG A 158 5.48 -7.33 -6.20
N GLY A 159 4.92 -7.06 -5.02
CA GLY A 159 4.93 -7.97 -3.89
C GLY A 159 6.07 -7.72 -2.91
N ASN A 160 6.58 -6.49 -2.79
CA ASN A 160 7.59 -6.17 -1.79
C ASN A 160 6.98 -5.78 -0.43
N ALA A 161 7.62 -6.19 0.66
CA ALA A 161 7.18 -5.97 2.03
C ALA A 161 7.60 -4.59 2.60
N ASP A 162 8.25 -3.72 1.82
CA ASP A 162 8.63 -2.37 2.26
C ASP A 162 7.43 -1.57 2.80
N CYS A 163 6.24 -1.78 2.21
CA CYS A 163 4.99 -1.18 2.65
C CYS A 163 4.63 -1.51 4.12
N LEU A 164 4.97 -2.71 4.60
CA LEU A 164 4.76 -3.10 5.99
C LEU A 164 5.65 -2.29 6.94
N ILE A 165 6.93 -2.10 6.57
CA ILE A 165 7.87 -1.29 7.35
C ILE A 165 7.40 0.17 7.38
N CYS A 166 7.03 0.73 6.23
CA CYS A 166 6.47 2.07 6.13
C CYS A 166 5.23 2.24 7.02
N LEU A 167 4.32 1.25 7.01
CA LEU A 167 3.12 1.26 7.84
C LEU A 167 3.45 1.30 9.34
N VAL A 168 4.37 0.44 9.80
CA VAL A 168 4.78 0.36 11.20
C VAL A 168 5.46 1.66 11.65
N VAL A 169 6.35 2.22 10.83
CA VAL A 169 7.01 3.51 11.12
C VAL A 169 5.98 4.64 11.22
N LEU A 170 5.05 4.74 10.27
CA LEU A 170 3.99 5.75 10.29
C LEU A 170 3.07 5.58 11.50
N ALA A 171 2.71 4.34 11.84
CA ALA A 171 1.90 4.04 13.02
C ALA A 171 2.62 4.44 14.32
N THR A 172 3.94 4.22 14.39
CA THR A 172 4.78 4.65 15.51
C THR A 172 4.77 6.17 15.67
N VAL A 173 4.99 6.90 14.57
CA VAL A 173 4.91 8.38 14.57
C VAL A 173 3.52 8.86 15.00
N TYR A 174 2.47 8.21 14.51
CA TYR A 174 1.09 8.52 14.88
C TYR A 174 0.84 8.30 16.38
N ALA A 175 1.30 7.18 16.94
CA ALA A 175 1.19 6.87 18.36
C ALA A 175 1.95 7.88 19.22
N LEU A 176 3.18 8.26 18.84
CA LEU A 176 3.97 9.28 19.52
C LEU A 176 3.28 10.64 19.51
N LYS A 177 2.71 11.05 18.37
CA LYS A 177 1.95 12.31 18.24
C LYS A 177 0.77 12.38 19.24
N HIS A 178 0.17 11.24 19.56
CA HIS A 178 -0.96 11.12 20.48
C HIS A 178 -0.55 10.72 21.90
N ASN A 179 0.74 10.79 22.24
CA ASN A 179 1.29 10.41 23.55
C ASN A 179 1.05 8.94 23.97
N HIS A 180 0.83 8.04 23.01
CA HIS A 180 0.69 6.60 23.27
C HIS A 180 2.05 5.89 23.26
N ILE A 181 2.90 6.20 24.25
CA ILE A 181 4.29 5.75 24.32
C ILE A 181 4.43 4.22 24.36
N HIS A 182 3.53 3.54 25.07
CA HIS A 182 3.56 2.07 25.18
C HIS A 182 3.32 1.38 23.83
N ILE A 183 2.39 1.92 23.02
CA ILE A 183 2.09 1.40 21.69
C ILE A 183 3.26 1.70 20.75
N ALA A 184 3.81 2.92 20.82
CA ALA A 184 4.97 3.30 20.02
C ALA A 184 6.23 2.48 20.33
N GLY A 185 6.41 2.01 21.57
CA GLY A 185 7.52 1.13 21.94
C GLY A 185 7.32 -0.34 21.55
N LEU A 186 6.08 -0.76 21.27
CA LEU A 186 5.75 -2.11 20.83
C LEU A 186 5.86 -2.28 19.31
N LEU A 187 5.46 -1.23 18.57
CA LEU A 187 5.54 -1.15 17.11
C LEU A 187 7.00 -1.00 16.63
#